data_AF-A0A846HN28-F1
#
_entry.id   AF-A0A846HN28-F1
#
_cell.length_a   1.000
_cell.length_b   1.000
_cell.length_c   1.000
_cell.angle_alpha   90.00
_cell.angle_beta   90.00
_cell.angle_gamma   90.00
#
_symmetry.space_group_name_H-M   'P 1'
#
loop_
_entity.id
_entity.type
_entity.pdbx_description
1 polymer ?
#
loop_
_entity_poly.entity_id
_entity_poly.type
_entity_poly.pdbx_seq_one_letter_code
_entity_poly.pdbx_strand_id
1 'polypeptide(L)'
;MILDQGRDAVAAVADLPSSEIEPNITYGDLDLGSARRLVVAENVEHIGVLYSASALEAALDWLDQVFDHQGSGWIDARGAWLGLYFLGVVLLAWPLSRLLPQVSSEPLGAGLDWRRLLPAALLPALLTPLILRPFPSDFLSIAIADYIALHFAVYALLTWLMLLLIRRRPSENQGPNQAAGQPEQRGARISVSSFLLALLAVILYQTLSIALPTDLYVAAFLPDPHRFGILAVLLVATTAWFVADEWLTRGRGVFAGGYALTKLLFLISLMLAVVLNLEELFFLVIIIPAILILFVVFGLFSGWIYRRTGHPLVAALANALVFAVAITASFPIAD
;
A
#
# COMPACT_ATOMS: atom_id res chain seq x y z
N MET A 1 -11.97 13.97 27.21
CA MET A 1 -12.08 14.92 26.07
C MET A 1 -13.17 14.52 25.08
N ILE A 2 -13.05 13.41 24.33
CA ILE A 2 -14.09 13.01 23.34
C ILE A 2 -15.42 12.63 24.03
N LEU A 3 -15.36 11.86 25.11
CA LEU A 3 -16.56 11.52 25.91
C LEU A 3 -17.25 12.77 26.48
N ASP A 4 -16.47 13.73 26.95
CA ASP A 4 -17.00 14.98 27.50
C ASP A 4 -17.67 15.82 26.40
N GLN A 5 -17.04 15.92 25.21
CA GLN A 5 -17.65 16.56 24.04
C GLN A 5 -18.95 15.87 23.61
N GLY A 6 -19.00 14.54 23.64
CA GLY A 6 -20.22 13.77 23.35
C GLY A 6 -21.33 14.06 24.36
N ARG A 7 -20.99 14.17 25.65
CA ARG A 7 -21.93 14.58 26.70
C ARG A 7 -22.41 16.01 26.50
N ASP A 8 -21.53 16.95 26.21
CA ASP A 8 -21.87 18.35 25.95
C ASP A 8 -22.83 18.48 24.76
N ALA A 9 -22.63 17.68 23.70
CA ALA A 9 -23.49 17.68 22.52
C ALA A 9 -24.93 17.20 22.82
N VAL A 10 -25.10 16.19 23.68
CA VAL A 10 -26.42 15.71 24.10
C VAL A 10 -27.05 16.67 25.12
N ALA A 11 -26.27 17.17 26.07
CA ALA A 11 -26.67 18.14 27.08
C ALA A 11 -27.30 19.40 26.47
N ALA A 12 -26.74 19.88 25.35
CA ALA A 12 -27.24 21.05 24.62
C ALA A 12 -28.70 20.91 24.14
N VAL A 13 -29.21 19.68 24.02
CA VAL A 13 -30.60 19.39 23.60
C VAL A 13 -31.45 18.88 24.77
N ALA A 14 -30.82 18.17 25.72
CA ALA A 14 -31.50 17.59 26.87
C ALA A 14 -31.88 18.62 27.97
N ASP A 15 -31.33 19.84 27.92
CA ASP A 15 -31.44 20.86 28.98
C ASP A 15 -30.98 20.34 30.37
N LEU A 16 -29.96 19.48 30.35
CA LEU A 16 -29.31 18.91 31.53
C LEU A 16 -27.82 19.25 31.52
N PRO A 17 -27.16 19.36 32.68
CA PRO A 17 -25.71 19.52 32.72
C PRO A 17 -25.01 18.28 32.15
N SER A 18 -23.90 18.47 31.45
CA SER A 18 -23.18 17.37 30.77
C SER A 18 -22.69 16.27 31.72
N SER A 19 -22.50 16.57 33.00
CA SER A 19 -22.18 15.58 34.05
C SER A 19 -23.30 14.58 34.32
N GLU A 20 -24.54 14.91 33.99
CA GLU A 20 -25.72 14.05 34.19
C GLU A 20 -26.08 13.25 32.93
N ILE A 21 -25.35 13.46 31.83
CA ILE A 21 -25.53 12.68 30.60
C ILE A 21 -24.84 11.32 30.73
N GLU A 22 -25.66 10.28 30.70
CA GLU A 22 -25.24 8.89 30.71
C GLU A 22 -25.30 8.29 29.29
N PRO A 23 -24.31 7.46 28.89
CA PRO A 23 -24.37 6.73 27.64
C PRO A 23 -25.58 5.80 27.57
N ASN A 24 -26.08 5.57 26.35
CA ASN A 24 -27.20 4.69 26.01
C ASN A 24 -28.58 5.12 26.55
N ILE A 25 -28.69 6.31 27.17
CA ILE A 25 -29.97 6.91 27.54
C ILE A 25 -30.43 7.89 26.45
N THR A 26 -31.69 7.78 26.01
CA THR A 26 -32.32 8.81 25.18
C THR A 26 -32.84 9.93 26.05
N TYR A 27 -32.41 11.15 25.73
CA TYR A 27 -32.94 12.39 26.27
C TYR A 27 -33.77 13.09 25.19
N GLY A 28 -34.77 13.87 25.59
CA GLY A 28 -35.69 14.54 24.67
C GLY A 28 -36.82 13.62 24.18
N ASP A 29 -37.49 14.03 23.11
CA ASP A 29 -38.69 13.39 22.57
C ASP A 29 -38.47 13.00 21.09
N LEU A 30 -38.71 11.73 20.77
CA LEU A 30 -38.55 11.18 19.43
C LEU A 30 -39.59 11.73 18.46
N ASP A 31 -40.85 11.86 18.91
CA ASP A 31 -41.97 12.34 18.09
C ASP A 31 -41.81 13.82 17.73
N LEU A 32 -41.17 14.58 18.61
CA LEU A 32 -40.85 16.00 18.39
C LEU A 32 -39.51 16.21 17.67
N GLY A 33 -38.76 15.15 17.37
CA GLY A 33 -37.44 15.21 16.72
C GLY A 33 -36.32 15.81 17.59
N SER A 34 -36.57 16.00 18.89
CA SER A 34 -35.60 16.54 19.84
C SER A 34 -34.75 15.45 20.51
N ALA A 35 -35.09 14.18 20.31
CA ALA A 35 -34.37 13.08 20.93
C ALA A 35 -32.87 13.06 20.58
N ARG A 36 -32.01 12.87 21.59
CA ARG A 36 -30.56 12.66 21.44
C ARG A 36 -30.10 11.54 22.38
N ARG A 37 -29.12 10.75 21.93
CA ARG A 37 -28.51 9.67 22.70
C ARG A 37 -27.01 9.63 22.41
N LEU A 38 -26.21 9.49 23.46
CA LEU A 38 -24.78 9.24 23.35
C LEU A 38 -24.55 7.73 23.36
N VAL A 39 -23.93 7.17 22.32
CA VAL A 39 -23.53 5.75 22.28
C VAL A 39 -22.02 5.68 22.12
N VAL A 40 -21.38 4.81 22.89
CA VAL A 40 -19.93 4.62 22.89
C VAL A 40 -19.61 3.26 22.29
N ALA A 41 -18.89 3.26 21.18
CA ALA A 41 -18.28 2.05 20.63
C ALA A 41 -16.90 1.87 21.27
N GLU A 42 -16.70 0.77 22.00
CA GLU A 42 -15.43 0.50 22.66
C GLU A 42 -14.40 -0.10 21.70
N ASN A 43 -13.12 0.18 21.95
CA ASN A 43 -11.98 -0.40 21.22
C ASN A 43 -11.99 -0.19 19.70
N VAL A 44 -12.68 0.84 19.24
CA VAL A 44 -12.67 1.27 17.83
C VAL A 44 -12.01 2.62 17.70
N GLU A 45 -11.32 2.78 16.59
CA GLU A 45 -10.70 4.00 16.12
C GLU A 45 -11.69 4.87 15.33
N HIS A 46 -11.22 6.01 14.83
CA HIS A 46 -12.06 7.02 14.20
C HIS A 46 -12.83 6.54 12.96
N ILE A 47 -12.25 5.67 12.12
CA ILE A 47 -12.87 5.21 10.87
C ILE A 47 -13.73 3.96 11.12
N GLY A 48 -13.23 3.01 11.88
CA GLY A 48 -13.86 1.73 12.18
C GLY A 48 -15.09 1.84 13.07
N VAL A 49 -15.34 2.99 13.70
CA VAL A 49 -16.65 3.29 14.29
C VAL A 49 -17.79 3.08 13.28
N LEU A 50 -17.58 3.42 12.00
CA LEU A 50 -18.55 3.26 10.91
C LEU A 50 -18.93 1.80 10.64
N TYR A 51 -18.04 0.86 10.99
CA TYR A 51 -18.20 -0.57 10.73
C TYR A 51 -18.33 -1.39 12.02
N SER A 52 -18.41 -0.73 13.17
CA SER A 52 -18.51 -1.40 14.46
C SER A 52 -19.92 -1.95 14.66
N ALA A 53 -20.03 -3.19 15.16
CA ALA A 53 -21.32 -3.80 15.47
C ALA A 53 -22.16 -2.90 16.39
N SER A 54 -21.54 -2.32 17.42
CA SER A 54 -22.18 -1.38 18.35
C SER A 54 -22.76 -0.13 17.68
N ALA A 55 -22.06 0.46 16.70
CA ALA A 55 -22.57 1.65 16.01
C ALA A 55 -23.67 1.29 15.01
N LEU A 56 -23.54 0.15 14.33
CA LEU A 56 -24.55 -0.33 13.39
C LEU A 56 -25.84 -0.73 14.12
N GLU A 57 -25.73 -1.45 15.23
CA GLU A 57 -26.86 -1.77 16.13
C GLU A 57 -27.53 -0.49 16.63
N ALA A 58 -26.76 0.45 17.16
CA ALA A 58 -27.31 1.71 17.65
C ALA A 58 -27.99 2.54 16.56
N ALA A 59 -27.45 2.56 15.34
CA ALA A 59 -28.06 3.25 14.20
C ALA A 59 -29.35 2.55 13.76
N LEU A 60 -29.36 1.21 13.68
CA LEU A 60 -30.56 0.44 13.35
C LEU A 60 -31.66 0.65 14.40
N ASP A 61 -31.32 0.48 15.69
CA ASP A 61 -32.25 0.69 16.80
C ASP A 61 -32.84 2.11 16.77
N TRP A 62 -32.03 3.11 16.43
CA TRP A 62 -32.50 4.50 16.32
C TRP A 62 -33.46 4.70 15.16
N LEU A 63 -33.15 4.14 13.98
CA LEU A 63 -34.02 4.23 12.80
C LEU A 63 -35.34 3.48 13.03
N ASP A 64 -35.29 2.30 13.64
CA ASP A 64 -36.47 1.52 13.98
C ASP A 64 -37.40 2.29 14.94
N GLN A 65 -36.83 2.98 15.93
CA GLN A 65 -37.58 3.87 16.83
C GLN A 65 -38.21 5.06 16.10
N VAL A 66 -37.49 5.70 15.17
CA VAL A 66 -37.99 6.89 14.44
C VAL A 66 -39.09 6.54 13.45
N PHE A 67 -39.01 5.38 12.80
CA PHE A 67 -39.94 4.97 11.74
C PHE A 67 -41.02 3.99 12.21
N ASP A 68 -41.14 3.74 13.53
CA ASP A 68 -42.02 2.73 14.12
C ASP A 68 -41.89 1.37 13.40
N HIS A 69 -40.64 0.99 13.12
CA HIS A 69 -40.29 -0.27 12.49
C HIS A 69 -39.78 -1.24 13.55
N GLN A 70 -40.09 -2.54 13.37
CA GLN A 70 -39.52 -3.61 14.20
C GLN A 70 -38.74 -4.54 13.28
N GLY A 71 -37.43 -4.33 13.21
CA GLY A 71 -36.53 -5.12 12.40
C GLY A 71 -35.38 -5.72 13.22
N SER A 72 -34.84 -6.83 12.74
CA SER A 72 -33.47 -7.24 13.05
C SER A 72 -32.66 -7.01 11.78
N GLY A 73 -32.24 -5.76 11.57
CA GLY A 73 -31.48 -5.37 10.38
C GLY A 73 -30.15 -6.11 10.27
N TRP A 74 -29.54 -6.06 9.08
CA TRP A 74 -28.24 -6.69 8.87
C TRP A 74 -27.13 -5.87 9.53
N ILE A 75 -26.40 -6.49 10.45
CA ILE A 75 -25.16 -5.95 11.05
C ILE A 75 -23.98 -6.54 10.29
N ASP A 76 -23.09 -5.68 9.80
CA ASP A 76 -21.94 -6.12 9.02
C ASP A 76 -20.96 -6.92 9.90
N ALA A 77 -20.77 -8.20 9.55
CA ALA A 77 -19.83 -9.11 10.21
C ALA A 77 -18.85 -9.74 9.19
N ARG A 78 -18.63 -9.09 8.04
CA ARG A 78 -17.80 -9.65 6.94
C ARG A 78 -16.31 -9.65 7.25
N GLY A 79 -15.83 -8.90 8.24
CA GLY A 79 -14.40 -8.70 8.52
C GLY A 79 -13.57 -9.98 8.61
N ALA A 80 -13.98 -10.93 9.46
CA ALA A 80 -13.26 -12.20 9.62
C ALA A 80 -13.26 -13.05 8.33
N TRP A 81 -14.38 -13.04 7.59
CA TRP A 81 -14.52 -13.76 6.32
C TRP A 81 -13.69 -13.14 5.21
N LEU A 82 -13.60 -11.81 5.15
CA LEU A 82 -12.69 -11.07 4.27
C LEU A 82 -11.23 -11.40 4.61
N GLY A 83 -10.88 -11.45 5.90
CA GLY A 83 -9.55 -11.87 6.36
C GLY A 83 -9.22 -13.30 5.91
N LEU A 84 -10.14 -14.25 6.09
CA LEU A 84 -9.99 -15.63 5.62
C LEU A 84 -9.86 -15.70 4.08
N TYR A 85 -10.65 -14.91 3.36
CA TYR A 85 -10.58 -14.79 1.91
C TYR A 85 -9.20 -14.32 1.44
N PHE A 86 -8.72 -13.17 1.94
CA PHE A 86 -7.42 -12.62 1.54
C PHE A 86 -6.25 -13.52 1.96
N LEU A 87 -6.34 -14.19 3.12
CA LEU A 87 -5.38 -15.21 3.51
C LEU A 87 -5.37 -16.37 2.50
N GLY A 88 -6.55 -16.86 2.12
CA GLY A 88 -6.70 -17.89 1.09
C GLY A 88 -6.12 -17.48 -0.26
N VAL A 89 -6.33 -16.23 -0.68
CA VAL A 89 -5.71 -15.63 -1.88
C VAL A 89 -4.19 -15.69 -1.73
N VAL A 90 -3.61 -15.13 -0.68
CA VAL A 90 -2.15 -15.14 -0.49
C VAL A 90 -1.57 -16.56 -0.49
N LEU A 91 -2.23 -17.52 0.16
CA LEU A 91 -1.79 -18.92 0.19
C LEU A 91 -1.90 -19.61 -1.19
N LEU A 92 -2.95 -19.31 -1.96
CA LEU A 92 -3.18 -19.86 -3.30
C LEU A 92 -2.18 -19.31 -4.33
N ALA A 93 -1.68 -18.09 -4.13
CA ALA A 93 -0.69 -17.49 -5.03
C ALA A 93 0.61 -18.34 -5.10
N TRP A 94 1.02 -18.99 -4.01
CA TRP A 94 2.24 -19.80 -3.97
C TRP A 94 2.24 -21.02 -4.91
N PRO A 95 1.26 -21.95 -4.88
CA PRO A 95 1.22 -23.06 -5.82
C PRO A 95 0.97 -22.59 -7.25
N LEU A 96 0.13 -21.56 -7.46
CA LEU A 96 -0.14 -21.01 -8.79
C LEU A 96 1.10 -20.36 -9.41
N SER A 97 1.96 -19.71 -8.63
CA SER A 97 3.19 -19.11 -9.15
C SER A 97 4.13 -20.14 -9.77
N ARG A 98 4.04 -21.42 -9.37
CA ARG A 98 4.85 -22.52 -9.93
C ARG A 98 4.41 -22.91 -11.35
N LEU A 99 3.17 -22.59 -11.73
CA LEU A 99 2.63 -22.83 -13.06
C LEU A 99 3.08 -21.77 -14.08
N LEU A 100 3.65 -20.65 -13.62
CA LEU A 100 4.16 -19.62 -14.51
C LEU A 100 5.28 -20.16 -15.40
N PRO A 101 5.39 -19.68 -16.66
CA PRO A 101 6.48 -20.09 -17.53
C PRO A 101 7.83 -19.55 -17.02
N GLN A 102 8.90 -20.27 -17.32
CA GLN A 102 10.25 -19.74 -17.12
C GLN A 102 10.50 -18.65 -18.17
N VAL A 103 10.81 -17.44 -17.72
CA VAL A 103 11.02 -16.29 -18.61
C VAL A 103 12.49 -16.18 -19.01
N SER A 104 13.39 -16.42 -18.07
CA SER A 104 14.84 -16.38 -18.28
C SER A 104 15.49 -17.70 -17.88
N SER A 105 16.44 -18.16 -18.69
CA SER A 105 17.27 -19.33 -18.38
C SER A 105 18.16 -19.14 -17.16
N GLU A 106 18.48 -17.88 -16.83
CA GLU A 106 19.29 -17.49 -15.68
C GLU A 106 18.57 -16.45 -14.82
N PRO A 107 18.72 -16.48 -13.48
CA PRO A 107 18.13 -15.48 -12.61
C PRO A 107 18.74 -14.10 -12.85
N LEU A 108 17.93 -13.18 -13.39
CA LEU A 108 18.33 -11.81 -13.71
C LEU A 108 18.25 -10.88 -12.48
N GLY A 109 19.01 -9.78 -12.53
CA GLY A 109 19.08 -8.76 -11.49
C GLY A 109 20.51 -8.25 -11.31
N ALA A 110 20.71 -7.28 -10.43
CA ALA A 110 22.01 -6.66 -10.20
C ALA A 110 23.01 -7.57 -9.47
N GLY A 111 22.53 -8.54 -8.68
CA GLY A 111 23.37 -9.52 -7.98
C GLY A 111 24.36 -8.89 -7.00
N LEU A 112 23.95 -7.82 -6.31
CA LEU A 112 24.86 -7.03 -5.48
C LEU A 112 25.13 -7.67 -4.11
N ASP A 113 26.39 -7.65 -3.72
CA ASP A 113 26.80 -7.94 -2.35
C ASP A 113 26.35 -6.81 -1.39
N TRP A 114 26.44 -7.07 -0.08
CA TRP A 114 25.99 -6.10 0.93
C TRP A 114 26.74 -4.76 0.83
N ARG A 115 28.03 -4.76 0.45
CA ARG A 115 28.86 -3.55 0.36
C ARG A 115 28.41 -2.62 -0.76
N ARG A 116 27.92 -3.18 -1.86
CA ARG A 116 27.39 -2.39 -2.99
C ARG A 116 25.91 -2.09 -2.82
N LEU A 117 25.14 -3.00 -2.23
CA LEU A 117 23.72 -2.84 -1.99
C LEU A 117 23.43 -1.75 -0.94
N LEU A 118 24.16 -1.74 0.18
CA LEU A 118 23.93 -0.77 1.26
C LEU A 118 23.95 0.69 0.80
N PRO A 119 25.01 1.21 0.13
CA PRO A 119 24.99 2.60 -0.33
C PRO A 119 23.92 2.84 -1.39
N ALA A 120 23.64 1.86 -2.27
CA ALA A 120 22.60 1.97 -3.27
C ALA A 120 21.18 2.00 -2.68
N ALA A 121 20.98 1.45 -1.48
CA ALA A 121 19.71 1.48 -0.76
C ALA A 121 19.59 2.68 0.19
N LEU A 122 20.66 3.01 0.93
CA LEU A 122 20.67 4.07 1.95
C LEU A 122 20.65 5.48 1.34
N LEU A 123 21.42 5.72 0.26
CA LEU A 123 21.50 7.06 -0.32
C LEU A 123 20.15 7.53 -0.87
N PRO A 124 19.39 6.74 -1.65
CA PRO A 124 18.04 7.15 -2.06
C PRO A 124 17.11 7.40 -0.87
N ALA A 125 17.17 6.59 0.19
CA ALA A 125 16.32 6.75 1.38
C ALA A 125 16.58 8.04 2.16
N LEU A 126 17.82 8.51 2.18
CA LEU A 126 18.17 9.76 2.85
C LEU A 126 17.99 10.97 1.94
N LEU A 127 18.38 10.87 0.68
CA LEU A 127 18.40 11.99 -0.24
C LEU A 127 17.01 12.33 -0.77
N THR A 128 16.13 11.35 -1.01
CA THR A 128 14.77 11.60 -1.53
C THR A 128 13.99 12.62 -0.69
N PRO A 129 13.79 12.43 0.64
CA PRO A 129 13.03 13.38 1.44
C PRO A 129 13.73 14.74 1.56
N LEU A 130 15.06 14.78 1.53
CA LEU A 130 15.82 16.04 1.56
C LEU A 130 15.70 16.83 0.24
N ILE A 131 15.71 16.13 -0.90
CA ILE A 131 15.54 16.73 -2.22
C ILE A 131 14.11 17.24 -2.41
N LEU A 132 13.11 16.53 -1.87
CA LEU A 132 11.70 16.91 -2.01
C LEU A 132 11.23 17.97 -1.02
N ARG A 133 11.96 18.20 0.08
CA ARG A 133 11.62 19.24 1.06
C ARG A 133 11.27 20.62 0.47
N PRO A 134 12.01 21.18 -0.51
CA PRO A 134 11.68 22.49 -1.09
C PRO A 134 10.65 22.44 -2.22
N PHE A 135 10.19 21.26 -2.65
CA PHE A 135 9.28 21.15 -3.79
C PHE A 135 7.83 21.26 -3.33
N PRO A 136 7.03 22.16 -3.93
CA PRO A 136 5.60 22.20 -3.67
C PRO A 136 4.93 20.95 -4.24
N SER A 137 3.96 20.39 -3.50
CA SER A 137 3.19 19.22 -3.89
C SER A 137 1.70 19.56 -3.86
N ASP A 138 1.25 20.29 -4.90
CA ASP A 138 -0.15 20.71 -5.08
C ASP A 138 -0.66 20.44 -6.51
N PHE A 139 -0.10 19.44 -7.21
CA PHE A 139 -0.39 19.24 -8.65
C PHE A 139 -1.37 18.09 -8.94
N LEU A 140 -1.65 17.24 -7.95
CA LEU A 140 -2.70 16.22 -8.05
C LEU A 140 -3.79 16.55 -7.05
N SER A 141 -5.05 16.48 -7.47
CA SER A 141 -6.22 16.74 -6.63
C SER A 141 -6.52 15.64 -5.60
N ILE A 142 -5.60 14.70 -5.37
CA ILE A 142 -5.74 13.68 -4.33
C ILE A 142 -4.72 14.00 -3.24
N ALA A 143 -5.20 14.08 -2.00
CA ALA A 143 -4.36 14.28 -0.84
C ALA A 143 -3.16 13.32 -0.86
N ILE A 144 -1.93 13.85 -0.80
CA ILE A 144 -0.65 13.12 -0.72
C ILE A 144 -0.23 12.40 -2.03
N ALA A 145 -1.10 12.28 -3.03
CA ALA A 145 -0.80 11.49 -4.22
C ALA A 145 0.40 12.03 -5.00
N ASP A 146 0.54 13.35 -5.06
CA ASP A 146 1.67 14.05 -5.64
C ASP A 146 2.97 13.79 -4.89
N TYR A 147 2.94 13.91 -3.55
CA TYR A 147 4.11 13.63 -2.72
C TYR A 147 4.54 12.17 -2.89
N ILE A 148 3.60 11.22 -2.86
CA ILE A 148 3.88 9.80 -3.12
C ILE A 148 4.48 9.63 -4.52
N ALA A 149 3.87 10.19 -5.57
CA ALA A 149 4.39 10.07 -6.92
C ALA A 149 5.81 10.63 -7.05
N LEU A 150 6.08 11.81 -6.50
CA LEU A 150 7.40 12.44 -6.50
C LEU A 150 8.42 11.61 -5.69
N HIS A 151 8.03 11.11 -4.51
CA HIS A 151 8.89 10.30 -3.66
C HIS A 151 9.30 9.01 -4.38
N PHE A 152 8.35 8.30 -4.98
CA PHE A 152 8.63 7.11 -5.80
C PHE A 152 9.54 7.45 -6.99
N ALA A 153 9.26 8.53 -7.73
CA ALA A 153 10.03 8.92 -8.91
C ALA A 153 11.48 9.32 -8.58
N VAL A 154 11.70 10.18 -7.58
CA VAL A 154 13.03 10.63 -7.16
C VAL A 154 13.82 9.46 -6.56
N TYR A 155 13.19 8.66 -5.70
CA TYR A 155 13.83 7.48 -5.12
C TYR A 155 14.27 6.49 -6.22
N ALA A 156 13.40 6.24 -7.21
CA ALA A 156 13.71 5.40 -8.35
C ALA A 156 14.90 5.93 -9.17
N LEU A 157 14.90 7.23 -9.46
CA LEU A 157 15.96 7.89 -10.23
C LEU A 157 17.31 7.77 -9.52
N LEU A 158 17.35 8.03 -8.21
CA LEU A 158 18.56 7.87 -7.40
C LEU A 158 19.03 6.42 -7.35
N THR A 159 18.09 5.47 -7.23
CA THR A 159 18.39 4.03 -7.22
C THR A 159 19.00 3.60 -8.56
N TRP A 160 18.41 4.01 -9.68
CA TRP A 160 18.93 3.77 -11.02
C TRP A 160 20.31 4.41 -11.22
N LEU A 161 20.51 5.64 -10.77
CA LEU A 161 21.80 6.31 -10.81
C LEU A 161 22.86 5.50 -10.06
N MET A 162 22.55 5.02 -8.86
CA MET A 162 23.45 4.16 -8.08
C MET A 162 23.79 2.86 -8.81
N LEU A 163 22.80 2.20 -9.42
CA LEU A 163 23.02 1.00 -10.24
C LEU A 163 23.94 1.28 -11.43
N LEU A 164 23.77 2.41 -12.12
CA LEU A 164 24.62 2.83 -13.23
C LEU A 164 26.05 3.12 -12.77
N LEU A 165 26.23 3.79 -11.63
CA LEU A 165 27.55 4.10 -11.07
C LEU A 165 28.29 2.84 -10.61
N ILE A 166 27.59 1.88 -10.01
CA ILE A 166 28.17 0.60 -9.58
C ILE A 166 28.60 -0.24 -10.79
N ARG A 167 27.78 -0.29 -11.84
CA ARG A 167 28.10 -1.03 -13.08
C ARG A 167 29.34 -0.49 -13.80
N ARG A 168 29.63 0.81 -13.66
CA ARG A 168 30.81 1.45 -14.28
C ARG A 168 32.12 1.19 -13.56
N ARG A 169 32.13 0.73 -12.31
CA ARG A 169 33.37 0.45 -11.56
C ARG A 169 33.88 -0.96 -11.89
N PRO A 170 35.03 -1.11 -12.57
CA PRO A 170 35.68 -2.40 -12.70
C PRO A 170 35.99 -2.93 -11.30
N SER A 171 35.70 -4.20 -11.04
CA SER A 171 35.97 -4.80 -9.74
C SER A 171 37.47 -5.01 -9.56
N GLU A 172 38.14 -4.03 -8.94
CA GLU A 172 39.59 -4.00 -8.68
C GLU A 172 40.10 -5.18 -7.82
N ASN A 173 39.21 -5.90 -7.15
CA ASN A 173 39.50 -7.07 -6.31
C ASN A 173 39.32 -8.44 -6.98
N GLN A 174 39.17 -8.51 -8.30
CA GLN A 174 39.07 -9.82 -8.98
C GLN A 174 40.46 -10.29 -9.43
N GLY A 175 41.03 -11.20 -8.64
CA GLY A 175 42.25 -11.92 -9.04
C GLY A 175 42.07 -12.68 -10.37
N PRO A 176 43.17 -13.03 -11.06
CA PRO A 176 43.16 -13.55 -12.43
C PRO A 176 42.33 -14.83 -12.64
N ASN A 177 41.99 -15.57 -11.57
CA ASN A 177 41.14 -16.77 -11.63
C ASN A 177 39.63 -16.51 -11.50
N GLN A 178 39.18 -15.28 -11.21
CA GLN A 178 37.74 -14.93 -11.18
C GLN A 178 37.27 -14.18 -12.44
N ALA A 179 38.21 -13.76 -13.30
CA ALA A 179 37.90 -13.20 -14.61
C ALA A 179 37.23 -14.22 -15.56
N ALA A 180 37.37 -15.53 -15.29
CA ALA A 180 36.66 -16.59 -15.99
C ALA A 180 35.22 -16.83 -15.49
N GLY A 181 34.77 -16.10 -14.45
CA GLY A 181 33.50 -16.33 -13.76
C GLY A 181 32.58 -15.11 -13.67
N GLN A 182 32.85 -14.03 -14.41
CA GLN A 182 31.82 -13.03 -14.70
C GLN A 182 31.10 -13.48 -15.96
N PRO A 183 29.93 -14.17 -15.87
CA PRO A 183 29.07 -14.25 -17.03
C PRO A 183 28.61 -12.82 -17.28
N GLU A 184 29.18 -12.19 -18.32
CA GLU A 184 28.51 -11.09 -18.98
C GLU A 184 27.03 -11.49 -19.13
N GLN A 185 26.09 -10.67 -18.63
CA GLN A 185 24.64 -10.83 -18.83
C GLN A 185 24.22 -10.75 -20.31
N ARG A 186 25.14 -11.03 -21.24
CA ARG A 186 24.98 -10.97 -22.70
C ARG A 186 24.34 -12.21 -23.30
N GLY A 187 24.01 -13.23 -22.50
CA GLY A 187 23.51 -14.53 -23.02
C GLY A 187 22.19 -15.04 -22.44
N ALA A 188 21.54 -14.34 -21.51
CA ALA A 188 20.28 -14.82 -20.95
C ALA A 188 19.18 -14.77 -22.03
N ARG A 189 18.71 -15.94 -22.45
CA ARG A 189 17.61 -16.04 -23.41
C ARG A 189 16.32 -15.66 -22.70
N ILE A 190 15.82 -14.46 -22.98
CA ILE A 190 14.54 -13.98 -22.49
C ILE A 190 13.46 -14.37 -23.51
N SER A 191 12.51 -15.19 -23.08
CA SER A 191 11.33 -15.52 -23.89
C SER A 191 10.27 -14.44 -23.72
N VAL A 192 10.04 -13.62 -24.76
CA VAL A 192 9.05 -12.53 -24.74
C VAL A 192 7.63 -13.09 -24.55
N SER A 193 7.28 -14.19 -25.21
CA SER A 193 5.97 -14.82 -25.05
C SER A 193 5.76 -15.34 -23.63
N SER A 194 6.78 -15.95 -23.03
CA SER A 194 6.74 -16.39 -21.63
C SER A 194 6.65 -15.20 -20.68
N PHE A 195 7.35 -14.11 -20.96
CA PHE A 195 7.27 -12.87 -20.17
C PHE A 195 5.85 -12.30 -20.19
N LEU A 196 5.27 -12.11 -21.38
CA LEU A 196 3.92 -11.56 -21.55
C LEU A 196 2.86 -12.47 -20.91
N LEU A 197 2.97 -13.80 -21.11
CA LEU A 197 2.07 -14.76 -20.49
C LEU A 197 2.16 -14.72 -18.97
N ALA A 198 3.37 -14.69 -18.41
CA ALA A 198 3.55 -14.60 -16.96
C ALA A 198 3.02 -13.29 -16.40
N LEU A 199 3.30 -12.16 -17.07
CA LEU A 199 2.82 -10.85 -16.67
C LEU A 199 1.29 -10.78 -16.70
N LEU A 200 0.68 -11.23 -17.79
CA LEU A 200 -0.78 -11.27 -17.93
C LEU A 200 -1.42 -12.18 -16.88
N ALA A 201 -0.86 -13.37 -16.63
CA ALA A 201 -1.38 -14.29 -15.63
C ALA A 201 -1.32 -13.69 -14.21
N VAL A 202 -0.23 -13.00 -13.86
CA VAL A 202 -0.09 -12.33 -12.57
C VAL A 202 -1.05 -11.15 -12.44
N ILE A 203 -1.16 -10.29 -13.46
CA ILE A 203 -2.11 -9.18 -13.46
C ILE A 203 -3.54 -9.71 -13.33
N LEU A 204 -3.90 -10.71 -14.13
CA LEU A 204 -5.24 -11.32 -14.09
C LEU A 204 -5.54 -11.89 -12.70
N TYR A 205 -4.58 -12.61 -12.11
CA TYR A 205 -4.73 -13.15 -10.77
C TYR A 205 -4.96 -12.05 -9.73
N GLN A 206 -4.14 -10.99 -9.73
CA GLN A 206 -4.28 -9.88 -8.80
C GLN A 206 -5.59 -9.11 -9.02
N THR A 207 -6.01 -8.91 -10.27
CA THR A 207 -7.29 -8.25 -10.58
C THR A 207 -8.47 -9.08 -10.10
N LEU A 208 -8.52 -10.37 -10.44
CA LEU A 208 -9.64 -11.26 -10.11
C LEU A 208 -9.71 -11.61 -8.63
N SER A 209 -8.57 -11.71 -7.95
CA SER A 209 -8.51 -12.21 -6.56
C SER A 209 -8.30 -11.11 -5.53
N ILE A 210 -7.90 -9.90 -5.93
CA ILE A 210 -7.67 -8.78 -5.02
C ILE A 210 -8.53 -7.60 -5.44
N ALA A 211 -8.32 -7.04 -6.64
CA ALA A 211 -8.97 -5.79 -7.01
C ALA A 211 -10.50 -5.89 -7.06
N LEU A 212 -11.05 -6.87 -7.80
CA LEU A 212 -12.51 -7.03 -7.93
C LEU A 212 -13.22 -7.38 -6.61
N PRO A 213 -12.75 -8.35 -5.80
CA PRO A 213 -13.38 -8.61 -4.50
C PRO A 213 -13.28 -7.42 -3.54
N THR A 214 -12.19 -6.66 -3.57
CA THR A 214 -12.05 -5.45 -2.76
C THR A 214 -13.09 -4.42 -3.20
N ASP A 215 -13.24 -4.21 -4.52
CA ASP A 215 -14.23 -3.30 -5.11
C ASP A 215 -15.67 -3.67 -4.75
N LEU A 216 -15.99 -4.97 -4.78
CA LEU A 216 -17.34 -5.48 -4.56
C LEU A 216 -17.72 -5.56 -3.08
N TYR A 217 -16.77 -5.86 -2.19
CA TYR A 217 -17.08 -6.24 -0.81
C TYR A 217 -16.44 -5.35 0.27
N VAL A 218 -15.44 -4.55 -0.06
CA VAL A 218 -14.69 -3.75 0.91
C VAL A 218 -14.94 -2.26 0.70
N ALA A 219 -14.50 -1.72 -0.43
CA ALA A 219 -14.61 -0.31 -0.77
C ALA A 219 -14.43 -0.13 -2.27
N ALA A 220 -14.94 0.96 -2.85
CA ALA A 220 -14.70 1.32 -4.24
C ALA A 220 -13.19 1.38 -4.52
N PHE A 221 -12.67 0.36 -5.19
CA PHE A 221 -11.24 0.11 -5.35
C PHE A 221 -10.80 0.28 -6.80
N LEU A 222 -11.70 0.04 -7.75
CA LEU A 222 -11.46 0.37 -9.14
C LEU A 222 -11.61 1.88 -9.34
N PRO A 223 -10.57 2.58 -9.82
CA PRO A 223 -10.62 4.03 -9.94
C PRO A 223 -11.69 4.46 -10.95
N ASP A 224 -12.49 5.44 -10.56
CA ASP A 224 -13.40 6.13 -11.46
C ASP A 224 -12.63 6.81 -12.62
N PRO A 225 -13.21 6.91 -13.84
CA PRO A 225 -12.53 7.53 -14.99
C PRO A 225 -11.92 8.92 -14.74
N HIS A 226 -12.52 9.73 -13.85
CA HIS A 226 -11.98 11.05 -13.50
C HIS A 226 -10.60 10.96 -12.82
N ARG A 227 -10.24 9.80 -12.25
CA ARG A 227 -8.97 9.55 -11.57
C ARG A 227 -7.90 8.93 -12.48
N PHE A 228 -8.19 8.67 -13.76
CA PHE A 228 -7.23 8.03 -14.67
C PHE A 228 -5.96 8.84 -14.91
N GLY A 229 -6.04 10.18 -14.89
CA GLY A 229 -4.85 11.03 -14.95
C GLY A 229 -3.91 10.79 -13.75
N ILE A 230 -4.48 10.72 -12.56
CA ILE A 230 -3.74 10.48 -11.31
C ILE A 230 -3.16 9.05 -11.30
N LEU A 231 -3.97 8.06 -11.71
CA LEU A 231 -3.51 6.69 -11.88
C LEU A 231 -2.32 6.60 -12.83
N ALA A 232 -2.34 7.32 -13.95
CA ALA A 232 -1.25 7.29 -14.92
C ALA A 232 0.05 7.85 -14.32
N VAL A 233 -0.01 8.98 -13.61
CA VAL A 233 1.15 9.57 -12.93
C VAL A 233 1.72 8.62 -11.88
N LEU A 234 0.86 8.08 -11.02
CA LEU A 234 1.26 7.12 -9.99
C LEU A 234 1.82 5.85 -10.60
N LEU A 235 1.20 5.31 -11.65
CA LEU A 235 1.66 4.11 -12.32
C LEU A 235 3.07 4.28 -12.91
N VAL A 236 3.36 5.43 -13.51
CA VAL A 236 4.71 5.73 -14.01
C VAL A 236 5.72 5.79 -12.87
N ALA A 237 5.42 6.54 -11.81
CA ALA A 237 6.30 6.70 -10.66
C ALA A 237 6.56 5.38 -9.91
N THR A 238 5.50 4.64 -9.60
CA THR A 238 5.59 3.36 -8.89
C THR A 238 6.29 2.33 -9.74
N THR A 239 6.00 2.26 -11.05
CA THR A 239 6.69 1.36 -11.98
C THR A 239 8.19 1.63 -11.99
N ALA A 240 8.61 2.89 -12.09
CA ALA A 240 10.02 3.25 -12.09
C ALA A 240 10.73 2.72 -10.84
N TRP A 241 10.11 2.84 -9.67
CA TRP A 241 10.67 2.39 -8.40
C TRP A 241 10.63 0.87 -8.23
N PHE A 242 9.49 0.21 -8.44
CA PHE A 242 9.36 -1.24 -8.30
C PHE A 242 10.33 -1.96 -9.23
N VAL A 243 10.50 -1.45 -10.44
CA VAL A 243 11.49 -1.97 -11.39
C VAL A 243 12.92 -1.76 -10.87
N ALA A 244 13.26 -0.55 -10.39
CA ALA A 244 14.59 -0.26 -9.86
C ALA A 244 14.92 -1.15 -8.65
N ASP A 245 13.99 -1.28 -7.71
CA ASP A 245 14.15 -2.03 -6.47
C ASP A 245 14.19 -3.55 -6.71
N GLU A 246 13.31 -4.10 -7.56
CA GLU A 246 13.39 -5.50 -7.96
C GLU A 246 14.67 -5.78 -8.76
N TRP A 247 15.19 -4.83 -9.53
CA TRP A 247 16.48 -5.03 -10.18
C TRP A 247 17.64 -5.02 -9.16
N LEU A 248 17.62 -4.08 -8.22
CA LEU A 248 18.63 -3.91 -7.17
C LEU A 248 18.75 -5.12 -6.25
N THR A 249 17.62 -5.73 -5.90
CA THR A 249 17.51 -6.77 -4.84
C THR A 249 17.45 -8.21 -5.38
N ARG A 250 17.63 -8.40 -6.68
CA ARG A 250 17.61 -9.72 -7.33
C ARG A 250 18.92 -10.05 -8.04
N GLY A 251 19.05 -11.29 -8.49
CA GLY A 251 20.21 -11.82 -9.20
C GLY A 251 21.06 -12.77 -8.35
N ARG A 252 22.04 -13.41 -9.00
CA ARG A 252 22.95 -14.35 -8.32
C ARG A 252 23.83 -13.61 -7.31
N GLY A 253 24.02 -14.19 -6.13
CA GLY A 253 24.90 -13.64 -5.10
C GLY A 253 24.36 -12.43 -4.35
N VAL A 254 23.08 -12.09 -4.52
CA VAL A 254 22.47 -10.95 -3.83
C VAL A 254 22.42 -11.16 -2.32
N PHE A 255 22.61 -10.07 -1.56
CA PHE A 255 22.44 -10.09 -0.10
C PHE A 255 21.02 -10.53 0.29
N ALA A 256 20.92 -11.62 1.06
CA ALA A 256 19.64 -12.27 1.41
C ALA A 256 18.64 -11.34 2.12
N GLY A 257 19.12 -10.40 2.94
CA GLY A 257 18.28 -9.40 3.63
C GLY A 257 17.98 -8.15 2.80
N GLY A 258 18.51 -8.04 1.58
CA GLY A 258 18.44 -6.82 0.77
C GLY A 258 17.01 -6.40 0.47
N TYR A 259 16.13 -7.35 0.17
CA TYR A 259 14.72 -7.07 -0.14
C TYR A 259 13.96 -6.43 1.03
N ALA A 260 14.07 -7.01 2.22
CA ALA A 260 13.42 -6.47 3.41
C ALA A 260 14.02 -5.12 3.81
N LEU A 261 15.35 -4.99 3.67
CA LEU A 261 16.06 -3.75 3.97
C LEU A 261 15.60 -2.60 3.07
N THR A 262 15.47 -2.78 1.75
CA THR A 262 15.06 -1.68 0.87
C THR A 262 13.63 -1.24 1.14
N LYS A 263 12.71 -2.16 1.45
CA LYS A 263 11.35 -1.83 1.87
C LYS A 263 11.32 -1.05 3.19
N LEU A 264 12.09 -1.50 4.18
CA LEU A 264 12.21 -0.79 5.46
C LEU A 264 12.79 0.61 5.27
N LEU A 265 13.85 0.74 4.46
CA LEU A 265 14.48 2.04 4.16
C LEU A 265 13.54 2.97 3.40
N PHE A 266 12.70 2.45 2.50
CA PHE A 266 11.66 3.23 1.85
C PHE A 266 10.62 3.76 2.86
N LEU A 267 10.17 2.92 3.79
CA LEU A 267 9.24 3.36 4.85
C LEU A 267 9.89 4.39 5.78
N ILE A 268 11.16 4.19 6.14
CA ILE A 268 11.94 5.18 6.91
C ILE A 268 12.08 6.50 6.15
N SER A 269 12.30 6.43 4.83
CA SER A 269 12.37 7.60 3.95
C SER A 269 11.05 8.39 3.94
N LEU A 270 9.91 7.70 3.91
CA LEU A 270 8.59 8.34 4.05
C LEU A 270 8.39 8.93 5.46
N MET A 271 8.78 8.23 6.52
CA MET A 271 8.70 8.78 7.89
C MET A 271 9.58 10.02 8.06
N LEU A 272 10.78 10.02 7.45
CA LEU A 272 11.66 11.18 7.47
C LEU A 272 11.04 12.35 6.71
N ALA A 273 10.39 12.09 5.56
CA ALA A 273 9.62 13.11 4.86
C ALA A 273 8.55 13.75 5.73
N VAL A 274 7.75 12.93 6.41
CA VAL A 274 6.71 13.38 7.35
C VAL A 274 7.32 14.27 8.43
N VAL A 275 8.44 13.85 9.05
CA VAL A 275 9.11 14.65 10.09
C VAL A 275 9.60 16.00 9.55
N LEU A 276 10.01 16.08 8.28
CA LEU A 276 10.49 17.32 7.67
C LEU A 276 9.34 18.29 7.30
N ASN A 277 8.12 17.78 7.09
CA ASN A 277 6.96 18.57 6.69
C ASN A 277 5.65 17.97 7.26
N LEU A 278 5.48 18.08 8.58
CA LEU A 278 4.38 17.45 9.30
C LEU A 278 3.00 18.01 8.94
N GLU A 279 2.92 19.32 8.66
CA GLU A 279 1.66 20.01 8.41
C GLU A 279 1.00 19.52 7.11
N GLU A 280 1.79 19.36 6.05
CA GLU A 280 1.30 18.89 4.74
C GLU A 280 1.19 17.36 4.65
N LEU A 281 2.10 16.63 5.31
CA LEU A 281 2.22 15.17 5.15
C LEU A 281 1.62 14.37 6.31
N PHE A 282 0.83 14.98 7.20
CA PHE A 282 0.23 14.27 8.33
C PHE A 282 -0.56 13.02 7.89
N PHE A 283 -1.36 13.12 6.83
CA PHE A 283 -2.13 11.99 6.32
C PHE A 283 -1.25 10.81 5.85
N LEU A 284 0.02 11.06 5.47
CA LEU A 284 0.94 10.01 5.03
C LEU A 284 1.23 9.02 6.18
N VAL A 285 1.17 9.48 7.43
CA VAL A 285 1.33 8.61 8.62
C VAL A 285 0.30 7.48 8.63
N ILE A 286 -0.95 7.77 8.25
CA ILE A 286 -2.05 6.81 8.29
C ILE A 286 -1.85 5.70 7.24
N ILE A 287 -1.27 6.03 6.08
CA ILE A 287 -1.08 5.05 5.01
C ILE A 287 0.21 4.23 5.13
N ILE A 288 1.23 4.69 5.87
CA ILE A 288 2.49 3.96 6.04
C ILE A 288 2.29 2.49 6.52
N PRO A 289 1.43 2.20 7.51
CA PRO A 289 1.08 0.83 7.88
C PRO A 289 0.48 0.01 6.73
N ALA A 290 -0.40 0.62 5.93
CA ALA A 290 -0.97 -0.03 4.74
C ALA A 290 0.11 -0.31 3.68
N ILE A 291 1.04 0.62 3.43
CA ILE A 291 2.18 0.42 2.52
C ILE A 291 3.07 -0.73 3.03
N LEU A 292 3.30 -0.82 4.35
CA LEU A 292 4.04 -1.93 4.95
C LEU A 292 3.37 -3.27 4.66
N ILE A 293 2.05 -3.39 4.87
CA ILE A 293 1.29 -4.61 4.58
C ILE A 293 1.40 -4.95 3.08
N LEU A 294 1.20 -3.96 2.20
CA LEU A 294 1.35 -4.15 0.76
C LEU A 294 2.76 -4.63 0.40
N PHE A 295 3.82 -4.05 0.99
CA PHE A 295 5.20 -4.47 0.75
C PHE A 295 5.49 -5.89 1.23
N VAL A 296 4.88 -6.33 2.33
CA VAL A 296 4.99 -7.73 2.78
C VAL A 296 4.31 -8.66 1.78
N VAL A 297 3.06 -8.38 1.41
CA VAL A 297 2.29 -9.21 0.46
C VAL A 297 2.97 -9.25 -0.92
N PHE A 298 3.33 -8.07 -1.44
CA PHE A 298 4.04 -7.95 -2.72
C PHE A 298 5.42 -8.57 -2.68
N GLY A 299 6.11 -8.53 -1.54
CA GLY A 299 7.39 -9.22 -1.34
C GLY A 299 7.26 -10.73 -1.43
N LEU A 300 6.21 -11.30 -0.82
CA LEU A 300 5.90 -12.73 -0.93
C LEU A 300 5.61 -13.11 -2.38
N PHE A 301 4.69 -12.39 -3.03
CA PHE A 301 4.31 -12.63 -4.43
C PHE A 301 5.52 -12.52 -5.35
N SER A 302 6.29 -11.43 -5.21
CA SER A 302 7.48 -11.20 -6.00
C SER A 302 8.52 -12.30 -5.80
N GLY A 303 8.76 -12.74 -4.56
CA GLY A 303 9.67 -13.84 -4.28
C GLY A 303 9.22 -15.18 -4.88
N TRP A 304 7.91 -15.48 -4.90
CA TRP A 304 7.37 -16.69 -5.52
C TRP A 304 7.41 -16.64 -7.05
N ILE A 305 7.03 -15.51 -7.64
CA ILE A 305 7.06 -15.26 -9.09
C ILE A 305 8.49 -15.31 -9.60
N TYR A 306 9.40 -14.56 -8.99
CA TYR A 306 10.80 -14.48 -9.40
C TYR A 306 11.50 -15.85 -9.37
N ARG A 307 11.24 -16.68 -8.35
CA ARG A 307 11.78 -18.03 -8.26
C ARG A 307 11.38 -18.91 -9.44
N ARG A 308 10.20 -18.70 -10.02
CA ARG A 308 9.73 -19.47 -11.17
C ARG A 308 10.14 -18.86 -12.51
N THR A 309 10.06 -17.53 -12.64
CA THR A 309 10.27 -16.82 -13.91
C THR A 309 11.74 -16.51 -14.17
N GLY A 310 12.54 -16.32 -13.12
CA GLY A 310 13.92 -15.84 -13.20
C GLY A 310 14.04 -14.38 -13.62
N HIS A 311 12.93 -13.63 -13.69
CA HIS A 311 12.88 -12.28 -14.24
C HIS A 311 12.20 -11.30 -13.27
N PRO A 312 12.89 -10.21 -12.83
CA PRO A 312 12.37 -9.30 -11.81
C PRO A 312 11.15 -8.50 -12.27
N LEU A 313 11.11 -8.12 -13.56
CA LEU A 313 10.06 -7.21 -14.05
C LEU A 313 8.64 -7.78 -14.00
N VAL A 314 8.47 -9.11 -13.99
CA VAL A 314 7.12 -9.71 -14.02
C VAL A 314 6.33 -9.29 -12.77
N ALA A 315 6.94 -9.45 -11.59
CA ALA A 315 6.32 -9.02 -10.34
C ALA A 315 6.37 -7.49 -10.18
N ALA A 316 7.45 -6.84 -10.60
CA ALA A 316 7.61 -5.39 -10.48
C ALA A 316 6.44 -4.63 -11.14
N LEU A 317 6.11 -4.99 -12.38
CA LEU A 317 5.06 -4.32 -13.15
C LEU A 317 3.67 -4.60 -12.60
N ALA A 318 3.38 -5.85 -12.24
CA ALA A 318 2.08 -6.20 -11.68
C ALA A 318 1.83 -5.54 -10.31
N ASN A 319 2.84 -5.56 -9.43
CA ASN A 319 2.75 -4.93 -8.11
C ASN A 319 2.67 -3.39 -8.23
N ALA A 320 3.39 -2.78 -9.17
CA ALA A 320 3.31 -1.35 -9.43
C ALA A 320 1.90 -0.92 -9.85
N LEU A 321 1.24 -1.72 -10.69
CA LEU A 321 -0.14 -1.47 -11.11
C LEU A 321 -1.10 -1.51 -9.93
N VAL A 322 -1.08 -2.59 -9.14
CA VAL A 322 -1.99 -2.73 -7.99
C VAL A 322 -1.71 -1.67 -6.92
N PHE A 323 -0.44 -1.33 -6.68
CA PHE A 323 -0.08 -0.24 -5.78
C PHE A 323 -0.66 1.09 -6.27
N ALA A 324 -0.45 1.44 -7.54
CA ALA A 324 -0.96 2.69 -8.11
C ALA A 324 -2.50 2.78 -8.04
N VAL A 325 -3.19 1.68 -8.33
CA VAL A 325 -4.65 1.57 -8.16
C VAL A 325 -5.05 1.79 -6.70
N ALA A 326 -4.40 1.09 -5.76
CA ALA A 326 -4.73 1.20 -4.34
C ALA A 326 -4.58 2.64 -3.82
N ILE A 327 -3.48 3.32 -4.16
CA ILE A 327 -3.28 4.73 -3.78
C ILE A 327 -4.33 5.63 -4.44
N THR A 328 -4.60 5.43 -5.73
CA THR A 328 -5.56 6.25 -6.48
C THR A 328 -6.98 6.12 -5.94
N ALA A 329 -7.38 4.93 -5.48
CA ALA A 329 -8.74 4.67 -4.99
C ALA A 329 -8.94 5.06 -3.52
N SER A 330 -7.90 4.92 -2.68
CA SER A 330 -8.08 5.00 -1.22
C SER A 330 -8.18 6.42 -0.65
N PHE A 331 -7.75 7.44 -1.40
CA PHE A 331 -7.69 8.80 -0.88
C PHE A 331 -8.80 9.70 -1.45
N PRO A 332 -9.33 10.63 -0.62
CA PRO A 332 -10.31 11.59 -1.08
C PRO A 332 -9.70 12.54 -2.11
N ILE A 333 -10.56 13.07 -2.98
CA ILE A 333 -10.20 14.23 -3.80
C ILE A 333 -10.22 15.44 -2.86
N ALA A 334 -9.10 16.14 -2.79
CA ALA A 334 -8.96 17.43 -2.13
C ALA A 334 -8.86 18.49 -3.23
N ASP A 335 -9.96 19.21 -3.41
CA ASP A 335 -10.02 20.44 -4.21
C ASP A 335 -10.03 21.65 -3.26
#